data_AF-B7G8R4-F1
#
_entry.id   AF-B7G8R4-F1
#
_cell.length_a   1.000
_cell.length_b   1.000
_cell.length_c   1.000
_cell.angle_alpha   90.00
_cell.angle_beta   90.00
_cell.angle_gamma   90.00
#
_symmetry.space_group_name_H-M   'P 1'
#
loop_
_entity.id
_entity.type
_entity.pdbx_description
1 polymer ?
#
loop_
_entity_poly.entity_id
_entity_poly.type
_entity_poly.pdbx_seq_one_letter_code
_entity_poly.pdbx_strand_id
1 'polypeptide(L)'
;MLLRFVPTFAYFSLLVPLVTWAGRTTVLTHKSALHVQNANSQNACVDGSSEGFWAGANNSTRTSCSWNDEAQIIAESTYELSSPAAPEADNLGSKLGVPQTIDAARSQEILERIASAQTYMDEVVAIDEKYAKVRELCDNKNANCAFWAVIGECENNPGYMKLNCGPVCKSCEQLHVETRCPMDPDAVDALYPGTLTHMFEGILANPDFQKYEISVLSRPTLAPGDTEETADYFVGGPWVIMLDNALSSEEADRLIELGGIEGYERSADVAETNSGRTSTNAWCQHDCYKDPTARAVMDRVANITSIPEVNSEYLQMLQYEKSQFYQTHSDYIPYQVNRPTGVRILTFYFYLSDVEEGGGTNFPKLGLTVTPKKGRAVLWPSVLDDEPNQKDARSDHQALPVIKGVKYGANAWIHQRDYKTWSQKGC
;
A
#
# COMPACT_ATOMS: atom_id res chain seq x y z
N MET A 1 27.18 62.58 -4.40
CA MET A 1 26.57 62.59 -3.06
C MET A 1 25.64 61.38 -2.99
N LEU A 2 26.10 60.35 -2.25
CA LEU A 2 25.40 59.16 -1.70
C LEU A 2 24.61 58.26 -2.68
N LEU A 3 25.10 57.13 -3.21
CA LEU A 3 25.62 55.84 -2.67
C LEU A 3 24.64 54.99 -1.82
N ARG A 4 24.26 53.84 -2.43
CA ARG A 4 24.10 52.44 -1.93
C ARG A 4 23.34 52.16 -0.63
N PHE A 5 22.53 51.09 -0.60
CA PHE A 5 22.78 49.88 0.21
C PHE A 5 21.89 48.70 -0.21
N VAL A 6 22.54 47.58 -0.53
CA VAL A 6 21.99 46.22 -0.66
C VAL A 6 22.35 45.50 0.65
N PRO A 7 21.47 44.72 1.30
CA PRO A 7 21.89 43.84 2.37
C PRO A 7 22.22 42.44 1.80
N THR A 8 23.51 42.13 1.82
CA THR A 8 24.07 40.78 1.77
C THR A 8 23.78 40.08 3.10
N PHE A 9 23.14 38.92 3.10
CA PHE A 9 23.14 38.02 4.26
C PHE A 9 24.26 36.99 4.10
N ALA A 10 25.18 37.02 5.06
CA ALA A 10 26.37 36.20 5.12
C ALA A 10 26.06 34.80 5.70
N TYR A 11 26.72 33.80 5.11
CA TYR A 11 26.92 32.47 5.66
C TYR A 11 27.55 32.54 7.05
N PHE A 12 26.94 31.86 8.03
CA PHE A 12 27.60 31.48 9.28
C PHE A 12 27.71 29.96 9.33
N SER A 13 28.91 29.47 9.05
CA SER A 13 29.34 28.11 9.35
C SER A 13 29.61 28.00 10.85
N LEU A 14 28.76 27.28 11.58
CA LEU A 14 29.03 26.86 12.95
C LEU A 14 29.64 25.45 12.94
N LEU A 15 30.96 25.41 13.09
CA LEU A 15 31.73 24.23 13.46
C LEU A 15 31.43 23.90 14.93
N VAL A 16 30.90 22.70 15.18
CA VAL A 16 30.83 22.08 16.52
C VAL A 16 31.81 20.90 16.53
N PRO A 17 32.82 20.87 17.42
CA PRO A 17 33.68 19.72 17.60
C PRO A 17 33.24 18.90 18.82
N LEU A 18 32.92 17.62 18.66
CA LEU A 18 32.85 16.65 19.77
C LEU A 18 33.45 15.32 19.28
N VAL A 19 34.73 15.11 19.56
CA VAL A 19 35.24 14.23 20.64
C VAL A 19 34.95 12.75 20.36
N THR A 20 35.99 12.09 19.85
CA THR A 20 36.13 10.64 19.75
C THR A 20 36.28 10.02 21.13
N TRP A 21 35.43 9.05 21.47
CA TRP A 21 35.68 8.13 22.57
C TRP A 21 35.65 6.69 22.06
N ALA A 22 36.78 6.01 22.16
CA ALA A 22 36.93 4.59 21.92
C ALA A 22 36.39 3.84 23.15
N GLY A 23 35.31 3.07 22.97
CA GLY A 23 34.71 2.26 24.01
C GLY A 23 34.24 0.92 23.43
N ARG A 24 34.81 -0.16 23.94
CA ARG A 24 34.59 -1.56 23.55
C ARG A 24 33.11 -1.95 23.57
N THR A 25 32.61 -2.51 22.48
CA THR A 25 31.32 -3.19 22.44
C THR A 25 31.51 -4.63 22.93
N THR A 26 31.13 -4.90 24.17
CA THR A 26 30.96 -6.26 24.68
C THR A 26 29.58 -6.75 24.29
N VAL A 27 29.53 -7.85 23.55
CA VAL A 27 28.31 -8.59 23.18
C VAL A 27 27.70 -9.17 24.46
N LEU A 28 26.55 -8.66 24.89
CA LEU A 28 25.70 -9.30 25.89
C LEU A 28 24.48 -9.89 25.19
N THR A 29 24.54 -11.20 24.97
CA THR A 29 23.41 -12.03 24.61
C THR A 29 22.63 -12.35 25.89
N HIS A 30 21.43 -11.79 26.06
CA HIS A 30 20.50 -12.25 27.09
C HIS A 30 19.73 -13.46 26.55
N LYS A 31 20.25 -14.67 26.85
CA LYS A 31 19.44 -15.89 26.94
C LYS A 31 19.02 -16.06 28.40
N SER A 32 17.76 -15.79 28.70
CA SER A 32 17.16 -16.18 29.98
C SER A 32 16.58 -17.58 29.82
N ALA A 33 17.36 -18.60 30.16
CA ALA A 33 16.87 -19.95 30.39
C ALA A 33 16.42 -20.05 31.84
N LEU A 34 15.13 -20.27 32.06
CA LEU A 34 14.57 -20.59 33.37
C LEU A 34 15.03 -21.99 33.77
N HIS A 35 15.83 -22.03 34.82
CA HIS A 35 16.18 -23.24 35.59
C HIS A 35 14.96 -23.62 36.43
N VAL A 36 14.39 -24.79 36.14
CA VAL A 36 13.40 -25.45 36.99
C VAL A 36 14.16 -26.06 38.18
N GLN A 37 13.97 -25.52 39.38
CA GLN A 37 14.31 -26.21 40.62
C GLN A 37 13.06 -26.90 41.17
N ASN A 38 13.09 -28.23 41.14
CA ASN A 38 12.13 -29.11 41.78
C ASN A 38 12.51 -29.26 43.26
N ALA A 39 11.55 -29.01 44.16
CA ALA A 39 11.63 -29.42 45.56
C ALA A 39 10.52 -30.45 45.79
N ASN A 40 10.88 -31.73 45.77
CA ASN A 40 10.04 -32.82 46.27
C ASN A 40 10.73 -33.46 47.46
N SER A 41 10.05 -33.42 48.61
CA SER A 41 10.43 -34.11 49.83
C SER A 41 10.36 -35.62 49.65
N GLN A 42 11.43 -36.30 50.06
CA GLN A 42 11.61 -37.75 50.05
C GLN A 42 10.69 -38.45 51.04
N ASN A 43 10.32 -39.70 50.73
CA ASN A 43 10.65 -40.83 51.60
C ASN A 43 10.71 -42.14 50.80
N ALA A 44 11.73 -42.91 51.15
CA ALA A 44 12.31 -44.01 50.38
C ALA A 44 11.67 -45.38 50.67
N CYS A 45 11.85 -46.31 49.73
CA CYS A 45 12.09 -47.74 49.98
C CYS A 45 13.04 -48.24 48.88
N VAL A 46 14.02 -49.06 49.29
CA VAL A 46 15.31 -49.28 48.61
C VAL A 46 15.38 -50.68 47.97
N ASP A 47 16.18 -50.76 46.90
CA ASP A 47 17.08 -51.85 46.44
C ASP A 47 16.57 -53.13 45.75
N GLY A 48 17.33 -53.51 44.70
CA GLY A 48 17.72 -54.92 44.50
C GLY A 48 17.64 -55.53 43.10
N SER A 49 18.68 -55.31 42.28
CA SER A 49 19.40 -56.28 41.41
C SER A 49 18.72 -57.22 40.36
N SER A 50 19.42 -57.28 39.22
CA SER A 50 19.75 -58.42 38.31
C SER A 50 18.76 -58.95 37.24
N GLU A 51 19.28 -58.91 36.00
CA GLU A 51 19.22 -59.87 34.86
C GLU A 51 17.89 -60.46 34.34
N GLY A 52 17.74 -60.45 33.00
CA GLY A 52 17.13 -61.57 32.26
C GLY A 52 15.81 -61.33 31.49
N PHE A 53 15.92 -61.21 30.17
CA PHE A 53 15.11 -61.82 29.09
C PHE A 53 13.59 -62.14 29.18
N TRP A 54 12.91 -61.82 28.04
CA TRP A 54 11.68 -62.37 27.41
C TRP A 54 10.25 -62.07 27.95
N ALA A 55 9.45 -61.52 27.02
CA ALA A 55 8.04 -61.77 26.66
C ALA A 55 6.89 -61.78 27.70
N GLY A 56 5.75 -61.19 27.29
CA GLY A 56 4.44 -61.82 27.50
C GLY A 56 3.43 -61.09 28.39
N ALA A 57 2.23 -60.96 27.84
CA ALA A 57 0.97 -60.41 28.35
C ALA A 57 0.50 -60.75 29.79
N ASN A 58 -0.36 -59.85 30.27
CA ASN A 58 -1.60 -60.03 31.05
C ASN A 58 -1.61 -60.40 32.56
N ASN A 59 -2.20 -59.44 33.30
CA ASN A 59 -3.29 -59.54 34.29
C ASN A 59 -3.00 -59.71 35.80
N SER A 60 -3.54 -58.75 36.55
CA SER A 60 -4.03 -58.72 37.94
C SER A 60 -3.23 -59.36 39.09
N THR A 61 -3.04 -58.62 40.19
CA THR A 61 -3.86 -58.77 41.41
C THR A 61 -3.53 -57.74 42.51
N ARG A 62 -4.57 -57.44 43.30
CA ARG A 62 -4.71 -56.66 44.55
C ARG A 62 -3.56 -56.74 45.56
N THR A 63 -3.43 -55.67 46.36
CA THR A 63 -3.52 -55.78 47.83
C THR A 63 -3.91 -54.46 48.51
N SER A 64 -4.74 -54.61 49.53
CA SER A 64 -5.38 -53.65 50.44
C SER A 64 -4.49 -53.20 51.60
N CYS A 65 -4.79 -52.05 52.20
CA CYS A 65 -4.63 -51.81 53.64
C CYS A 65 -5.68 -50.78 54.13
N SER A 66 -6.42 -51.15 55.16
CA SER A 66 -7.34 -50.33 55.98
C SER A 66 -6.68 -50.01 57.33
N TRP A 67 -7.09 -48.95 58.04
CA TRP A 67 -7.48 -48.94 59.47
C TRP A 67 -8.12 -47.58 59.84
N ASN A 68 -9.10 -47.63 60.75
CA ASN A 68 -10.00 -46.57 61.22
C ASN A 68 -9.39 -45.70 62.33
N ASP A 69 -9.93 -44.49 62.56
CA ASP A 69 -10.62 -44.15 63.81
C ASP A 69 -11.33 -42.77 63.75
N GLU A 70 -12.45 -42.70 64.47
CA GLU A 70 -13.50 -41.67 64.48
C GLU A 70 -13.12 -40.37 65.23
N ALA A 71 -13.58 -39.22 64.73
CA ALA A 71 -13.94 -38.05 65.57
C ALA A 71 -14.85 -37.04 64.85
N GLN A 72 -16.13 -37.11 65.21
CA GLN A 72 -17.18 -36.08 65.34
C GLN A 72 -17.37 -34.91 64.34
N ILE A 73 -18.64 -34.84 63.96
CA ILE A 73 -19.39 -33.85 63.16
C ILE A 73 -19.45 -32.47 63.83
N ILE A 74 -19.13 -31.42 63.06
CA ILE A 74 -19.82 -30.12 63.15
C ILE A 74 -20.11 -29.67 61.72
N ALA A 75 -21.40 -29.53 61.39
CA ALA A 75 -21.87 -29.08 60.10
C ALA A 75 -21.69 -27.56 59.94
N GLU A 76 -20.98 -27.14 58.91
CA GLU A 76 -21.05 -25.77 58.40
C GLU A 76 -21.66 -25.79 56.99
N SER A 77 -22.76 -25.06 56.85
CA SER A 77 -23.49 -24.90 55.60
C SER A 77 -22.66 -24.09 54.60
N THR A 78 -22.10 -24.75 53.59
CA THR A 78 -21.57 -24.04 52.42
C THR A 78 -22.70 -23.75 51.46
N TYR A 79 -23.09 -22.47 51.38
CA TYR A 79 -23.79 -21.93 50.23
C TYR A 79 -22.91 -22.14 49.00
N GLU A 80 -23.33 -23.01 48.07
CA GLU A 80 -22.76 -23.03 46.73
C GLU A 80 -23.16 -21.73 46.03
N LEU A 81 -22.23 -20.77 45.99
CA LEU A 81 -22.24 -19.72 44.98
C LEU A 81 -22.10 -20.42 43.64
N SER A 82 -23.22 -20.58 42.93
CA SER A 82 -23.21 -20.93 41.53
C SER A 82 -22.34 -19.91 40.80
N SER A 83 -21.16 -20.34 40.33
CA SER A 83 -20.38 -19.57 39.38
C SER A 83 -21.30 -19.16 38.22
N PRO A 84 -21.36 -17.88 37.82
CA PRO A 84 -22.05 -17.53 36.60
C PRO A 84 -21.43 -18.35 35.47
N ALA A 85 -22.28 -19.01 34.68
CA ALA A 85 -21.84 -19.74 33.50
C ALA A 85 -20.89 -18.87 32.69
N ALA A 86 -19.78 -19.46 32.22
CA ALA A 86 -18.94 -18.82 31.23
C ALA A 86 -19.87 -18.37 30.07
N PRO A 87 -19.82 -17.10 29.65
CA PRO A 87 -20.67 -16.63 28.57
C PRO A 87 -20.41 -17.54 27.35
N GLU A 88 -21.48 -18.10 26.77
CA GLU A 88 -21.40 -18.93 25.57
C GLU A 88 -20.55 -18.19 24.52
N ALA A 89 -19.45 -18.83 24.09
CA ALA A 89 -18.48 -18.26 23.18
C ALA A 89 -19.04 -17.95 21.77
N ASP A 90 -20.28 -18.33 21.49
CA ASP A 90 -20.83 -18.35 20.12
C ASP A 90 -21.42 -17.03 19.62
N ASN A 91 -21.53 -15.98 20.45
CA ASN A 91 -22.21 -14.73 20.04
C ASN A 91 -21.54 -13.43 20.51
N LEU A 92 -20.27 -13.49 20.92
CA LEU A 92 -19.60 -12.31 21.47
C LEU A 92 -19.43 -11.22 20.39
N GLY A 93 -20.04 -10.05 20.62
CA GLY A 93 -19.98 -8.95 19.66
C GLY A 93 -20.81 -9.17 18.39
N SER A 94 -21.75 -10.12 18.35
CA SER A 94 -22.63 -10.37 17.19
C SER A 94 -23.48 -9.16 16.78
N LYS A 95 -23.76 -8.24 17.71
CA LYS A 95 -24.40 -6.94 17.43
C LYS A 95 -23.49 -5.93 16.72
N LEU A 96 -22.22 -6.26 16.54
CA LEU A 96 -21.22 -5.45 15.87
C LEU A 96 -20.85 -6.05 14.51
N GLY A 97 -21.68 -6.93 13.93
CA GLY A 97 -21.36 -7.66 12.71
C GLY A 97 -20.83 -9.08 12.99
N VAL A 98 -19.73 -9.47 12.33
CA VAL A 98 -19.13 -10.79 12.51
C VAL A 98 -18.77 -11.01 13.99
N PRO A 99 -19.16 -12.14 14.62
CA PRO A 99 -18.78 -12.45 16.00
C PRO A 99 -17.25 -12.42 16.20
N GLN A 100 -16.81 -11.88 17.33
CA GLN A 100 -15.40 -11.61 17.61
C GLN A 100 -14.74 -12.76 18.37
N THR A 101 -13.51 -13.11 17.98
CA THR A 101 -12.70 -14.13 18.65
C THR A 101 -12.07 -13.56 19.91
N ILE A 102 -11.92 -14.42 20.93
CA ILE A 102 -11.20 -14.10 22.16
C ILE A 102 -9.89 -14.87 22.16
N ASP A 103 -8.79 -14.11 22.12
CA ASP A 103 -7.47 -14.65 22.44
C ASP A 103 -7.32 -14.79 23.96
N ALA A 104 -6.88 -15.96 24.43
CA ALA A 104 -6.79 -16.25 25.86
C ALA A 104 -5.80 -15.32 26.58
N ALA A 105 -4.70 -14.93 25.92
CA ALA A 105 -3.66 -14.11 26.52
C ALA A 105 -4.09 -12.64 26.70
N ARG A 106 -5.07 -12.16 25.91
CA ARG A 106 -5.57 -10.77 25.96
C ARG A 106 -7.09 -10.68 26.15
N SER A 107 -7.69 -11.72 26.73
CA SER A 107 -9.14 -11.87 26.83
C SER A 107 -9.84 -10.67 27.47
N GLN A 108 -9.30 -10.15 28.57
CA GLN A 108 -9.86 -8.98 29.27
C GLN A 108 -9.90 -7.73 28.37
N GLU A 109 -8.80 -7.41 27.70
CA GLU A 109 -8.68 -6.23 26.85
C GLU A 109 -9.62 -6.32 25.64
N ILE A 110 -9.78 -7.52 25.07
CA ILE A 110 -10.70 -7.76 23.94
C ILE A 110 -12.14 -7.60 24.38
N LEU A 111 -12.53 -8.16 25.53
CA LEU A 111 -13.87 -8.01 26.08
C LEU A 111 -14.22 -6.54 26.36
N GLU A 112 -13.28 -5.80 26.95
CA GLU A 112 -13.43 -4.35 27.18
C GLU A 112 -13.58 -3.58 25.87
N ARG A 113 -12.79 -3.93 24.84
CA ARG A 113 -12.90 -3.30 23.52
C ARG A 113 -14.27 -3.57 22.88
N ILE A 114 -14.79 -4.79 22.96
CA ILE A 114 -16.11 -5.16 22.43
C ILE A 114 -17.22 -4.40 23.17
N ALA A 115 -17.18 -4.34 24.50
CA ALA A 115 -18.15 -3.58 25.29
C ALA A 115 -18.12 -2.08 24.96
N SER A 116 -16.91 -1.51 24.81
CA SER A 116 -16.71 -0.12 24.41
C SER A 116 -17.24 0.18 23.00
N ALA A 117 -17.13 -0.79 22.08
CA ALA A 117 -17.68 -0.71 20.73
C ALA A 117 -19.21 -0.78 20.73
N GLN A 118 -19.81 -1.65 21.54
CA GLN A 118 -21.26 -1.72 21.72
C GLN A 118 -21.83 -0.40 22.23
N THR A 119 -21.18 0.19 23.24
CA THR A 119 -21.56 1.51 23.76
C THR A 119 -21.50 2.59 22.66
N TYR A 120 -20.44 2.59 21.85
CA TYR A 120 -20.34 3.52 20.71
C TYR A 120 -21.47 3.31 19.68
N MET A 121 -21.80 2.06 19.36
CA MET A 121 -22.91 1.77 18.43
C MET A 121 -24.26 2.23 18.98
N ASP A 122 -24.55 1.94 20.26
CA ASP A 122 -25.85 2.19 20.87
C ASP A 122 -26.05 3.67 21.25
N GLU A 123 -25.01 4.35 21.74
CA GLU A 123 -25.15 5.71 22.28
C GLU A 123 -24.73 6.80 21.29
N VAL A 124 -23.90 6.49 20.29
CA VAL A 124 -23.39 7.47 19.32
C VAL A 124 -23.96 7.20 17.94
N VAL A 125 -23.69 6.04 17.36
CA VAL A 125 -24.05 5.73 15.96
C VAL A 125 -25.56 5.61 15.77
N ALA A 126 -26.27 5.01 16.72
CA ALA A 126 -27.72 4.82 16.64
C ALA A 126 -28.53 6.13 16.74
N ILE A 127 -27.97 7.17 17.38
CA ILE A 127 -28.73 8.38 17.74
C ILE A 127 -28.33 9.58 16.87
N ASP A 128 -27.04 9.78 16.59
CA ASP A 128 -26.56 10.95 15.86
C ASP A 128 -26.88 10.85 14.36
N GLU A 129 -27.57 11.87 13.82
CA GLU A 129 -28.01 11.94 12.42
C GLU A 129 -26.84 11.88 11.43
N LYS A 130 -25.62 12.30 11.82
CA LYS A 130 -24.45 12.22 10.93
C LYS A 130 -24.14 10.80 10.47
N TYR A 131 -24.57 9.79 11.23
CA TYR A 131 -24.38 8.38 10.89
C TYR A 131 -25.53 7.79 10.06
N ALA A 132 -26.59 8.54 9.75
CA ALA A 132 -27.79 7.99 9.10
C ALA A 132 -27.48 7.23 7.80
N LYS A 133 -26.48 7.68 7.02
CA LYS A 133 -26.08 7.05 5.76
C LYS A 133 -25.15 5.83 5.91
N VAL A 134 -24.58 5.62 7.10
CA VAL A 134 -23.55 4.59 7.35
C VAL A 134 -23.91 3.61 8.45
N ARG A 135 -24.96 3.88 9.24
CA ARG A 135 -25.37 3.07 10.39
C ARG A 135 -25.55 1.60 10.04
N GLU A 136 -26.21 1.32 8.91
CA GLU A 136 -26.44 -0.05 8.43
C GLU A 136 -25.20 -0.71 7.81
N LEU A 137 -24.15 0.07 7.53
CA LEU A 137 -22.91 -0.43 6.95
C LEU A 137 -21.82 -0.64 8.00
N CYS A 138 -22.04 -0.18 9.23
CA CYS A 138 -21.00 -0.15 10.26
C CYS A 138 -20.93 -1.43 11.08
N ASP A 139 -20.22 -2.40 10.49
CA ASP A 139 -19.96 -3.70 11.06
C ASP A 139 -18.46 -4.01 11.13
N ASN A 140 -18.09 -4.89 12.07
CA ASN A 140 -16.87 -5.67 12.01
C ASN A 140 -17.05 -6.76 10.96
N LYS A 141 -16.25 -6.70 9.90
CA LYS A 141 -16.27 -7.66 8.79
C LYS A 141 -15.35 -8.85 9.00
N ASN A 142 -14.58 -8.86 10.10
CA ASN A 142 -13.67 -9.93 10.46
C ASN A 142 -13.81 -10.29 11.95
N ALA A 143 -13.65 -11.57 12.27
CA ALA A 143 -13.73 -12.08 13.63
C ALA A 143 -12.59 -11.58 14.54
N ASN A 144 -11.47 -11.14 13.97
CA ASN A 144 -10.30 -10.65 14.71
C ASN A 144 -10.27 -9.12 14.87
N CYS A 145 -11.30 -8.38 14.42
CA CYS A 145 -11.32 -6.92 14.48
C CYS A 145 -11.02 -6.39 15.90
N ALA A 146 -11.63 -6.96 16.94
CA ALA A 146 -11.44 -6.55 18.33
C ALA A 146 -10.00 -6.83 18.81
N PHE A 147 -9.43 -7.99 18.47
CA PHE A 147 -8.04 -8.31 18.77
C PHE A 147 -7.07 -7.33 18.09
N TRP A 148 -7.28 -7.07 16.79
CA TRP A 148 -6.47 -6.12 16.02
C TRP A 148 -6.55 -4.70 16.58
N ALA A 149 -7.74 -4.24 16.97
CA ALA A 149 -7.92 -2.95 17.64
C ALA A 149 -7.14 -2.88 18.97
N VAL A 150 -7.04 -3.99 19.70
CA VAL A 150 -6.34 -4.10 20.99
C VAL A 150 -4.81 -4.15 20.85
N ILE A 151 -4.27 -4.62 19.72
CA ILE A 151 -2.82 -4.49 19.39
C ILE A 151 -2.47 -3.16 18.68
N GLY A 152 -3.43 -2.26 18.47
CA GLY A 152 -3.19 -0.92 17.91
C GLY A 152 -3.33 -0.79 16.39
N GLU A 153 -3.97 -1.75 15.71
CA GLU A 153 -4.14 -1.71 14.25
C GLU A 153 -5.06 -0.58 13.79
N CYS A 154 -5.95 -0.04 14.65
CA CYS A 154 -6.78 1.11 14.25
C CYS A 154 -5.93 2.35 13.88
N GLU A 155 -4.74 2.46 14.45
CA GLU A 155 -3.76 3.50 14.22
C GLU A 155 -2.65 3.06 13.27
N ASN A 156 -2.19 1.80 13.37
CA ASN A 156 -1.10 1.28 12.54
C ASN A 156 -1.55 0.87 11.12
N ASN A 157 -2.81 0.47 10.96
CA ASN A 157 -3.42 0.09 9.69
C ASN A 157 -4.81 0.74 9.51
N PRO A 158 -4.87 2.08 9.51
CA PRO A 158 -6.13 2.81 9.58
C PRO A 158 -7.00 2.62 8.33
N GLY A 159 -6.40 2.44 7.15
CA GLY A 159 -7.14 2.24 5.90
C GLY A 159 -8.00 0.98 5.91
N TYR A 160 -7.44 -0.16 6.36
CA TYR A 160 -8.20 -1.39 6.51
C TYR A 160 -9.14 -1.32 7.71
N MET A 161 -8.60 -0.98 8.88
CA MET A 161 -9.32 -1.10 10.15
C MET A 161 -10.52 -0.16 10.24
N LYS A 162 -10.40 1.10 9.79
CA LYS A 162 -11.52 2.04 9.88
C LYS A 162 -12.68 1.71 8.95
N LEU A 163 -12.42 0.96 7.87
CA LEU A 163 -13.41 0.59 6.85
C LEU A 163 -14.01 -0.81 7.04
N ASN A 164 -13.30 -1.70 7.72
CA ASN A 164 -13.71 -3.09 7.91
C ASN A 164 -13.96 -3.45 9.37
N CYS A 165 -13.53 -2.63 10.31
CA CYS A 165 -13.67 -2.82 11.75
C CYS A 165 -14.20 -1.55 12.43
N GLY A 166 -15.13 -0.87 11.76
CA GLY A 166 -15.67 0.44 12.15
C GLY A 166 -16.16 0.52 13.61
N PRO A 167 -16.92 -0.46 14.12
CA PRO A 167 -17.40 -0.43 15.50
C PRO A 167 -16.27 -0.44 16.54
N VAL A 168 -15.29 -1.35 16.43
CA VAL A 168 -14.20 -1.48 17.42
C VAL A 168 -13.15 -0.38 17.31
N CYS A 169 -12.99 0.21 16.13
CA CYS A 169 -12.17 1.40 15.93
C CYS A 169 -12.91 2.71 16.16
N LYS A 170 -14.22 2.65 16.47
CA LYS A 170 -15.11 3.81 16.66
C LYS A 170 -15.06 4.81 15.51
N SER A 171 -15.13 4.30 14.28
CA SER A 171 -14.88 5.06 13.06
C SER A 171 -15.98 4.90 12.00
N CYS A 172 -17.23 4.62 12.41
CA CYS A 172 -18.34 4.40 11.49
C CYS A 172 -18.54 5.56 10.50
N GLU A 173 -18.23 6.79 10.91
CA GLU A 173 -18.38 7.96 10.04
C GLU A 173 -17.44 7.91 8.84
N GLN A 174 -16.32 7.20 8.96
CA GLN A 174 -15.34 7.00 7.89
C GLN A 174 -15.85 6.08 6.77
N LEU A 175 -16.97 5.38 6.99
CA LEU A 175 -17.61 4.59 5.92
C LEU A 175 -18.26 5.50 4.86
N HIS A 176 -18.59 6.74 5.23
CA HIS A 176 -19.07 7.73 4.27
C HIS A 176 -17.87 8.39 3.58
N VAL A 177 -17.80 8.25 2.26
CA VAL A 177 -16.61 8.69 1.50
C VAL A 177 -16.35 10.19 1.62
N GLU A 178 -17.37 11.04 1.71
CA GLU A 178 -17.19 12.49 1.85
C GLU A 178 -16.62 12.86 3.22
N THR A 179 -16.92 12.08 4.26
CA THR A 179 -16.41 12.29 5.61
C THR A 179 -14.98 11.79 5.75
N ARG A 180 -14.67 10.67 5.08
CA ARG A 180 -13.33 10.08 5.07
C ARG A 180 -12.35 10.79 4.16
N CYS A 181 -12.85 11.27 3.02
CA CYS A 181 -12.08 11.90 1.96
C CYS A 181 -12.59 13.32 1.68
N PRO A 182 -12.61 14.21 2.70
CA PRO A 182 -13.01 15.58 2.48
C PRO A 182 -12.03 16.25 1.51
N MET A 183 -12.55 17.14 0.68
CA MET A 183 -11.71 18.02 -0.12
C MET A 183 -10.89 18.90 0.82
N ASP A 184 -9.58 18.97 0.58
CA ASP A 184 -8.68 19.85 1.29
C ASP A 184 -8.66 21.21 0.58
N PRO A 185 -9.18 22.28 1.21
CA PRO A 185 -9.22 23.61 0.60
C PRO A 185 -7.84 24.24 0.45
N ASP A 186 -6.84 23.75 1.20
CA ASP A 186 -5.46 24.23 1.17
C ASP A 186 -4.57 23.33 0.30
N ALA A 187 -5.15 22.34 -0.37
CA ALA A 187 -4.40 21.45 -1.25
C ALA A 187 -3.76 22.22 -2.40
N VAL A 188 -2.48 21.95 -2.62
CA VAL A 188 -1.70 22.56 -3.70
C VAL A 188 -1.77 21.66 -4.92
N ASP A 189 -2.32 22.22 -5.99
CA ASP A 189 -2.36 21.57 -7.30
C ASP A 189 -0.95 21.54 -7.93
N ALA A 190 -0.61 20.42 -8.55
CA ALA A 190 0.65 20.22 -9.26
C ALA A 190 0.70 20.97 -10.59
N LEU A 191 -0.44 21.12 -11.27
CA LEU A 191 -0.57 21.89 -12.51
C LEU A 191 -1.61 23.00 -12.37
N TYR A 192 -1.27 24.17 -12.90
CA TYR A 192 -2.19 25.29 -13.10
C TYR A 192 -2.36 25.52 -14.62
N PRO A 193 -3.41 26.24 -15.05
CA PRO A 193 -3.58 26.59 -16.45
C PRO A 193 -2.29 27.14 -17.10
N GLY A 194 -1.82 26.47 -18.16
CA GLY A 194 -0.61 26.82 -18.92
C GLY A 194 0.70 26.27 -18.38
N THR A 195 0.73 25.64 -17.19
CA THR A 195 1.99 25.13 -16.61
C THR A 195 2.41 23.78 -17.17
N LEU A 196 1.49 23.04 -17.81
CA LEU A 196 1.81 21.74 -18.40
C LEU A 196 2.77 21.93 -19.58
N THR A 197 2.49 22.89 -20.46
CA THR A 197 3.41 23.21 -21.57
C THR A 197 4.77 23.67 -21.04
N HIS A 198 4.80 24.54 -20.04
CA HIS A 198 6.06 24.98 -19.44
C HIS A 198 6.86 23.82 -18.81
N MET A 199 6.19 22.84 -18.21
CA MET A 199 6.85 21.64 -17.67
C MET A 199 7.56 20.86 -18.78
N PHE A 200 6.87 20.55 -19.89
CA PHE A 200 7.47 19.83 -21.00
C PHE A 200 8.60 20.62 -21.69
N GLU A 201 8.42 21.92 -21.89
CA GLU A 201 9.49 22.77 -22.45
C GLU A 201 10.70 22.84 -21.52
N GLY A 202 10.47 22.90 -20.20
CA GLY A 202 11.52 22.82 -19.18
C GLY A 202 12.29 21.50 -19.22
N ILE A 203 11.60 20.38 -19.43
CA ILE A 203 12.24 19.07 -19.60
C ILE A 203 13.20 19.09 -20.80
N LEU A 204 12.74 19.61 -21.95
CA LEU A 204 13.54 19.66 -23.18
C LEU A 204 14.73 20.63 -23.08
N ALA A 205 14.57 21.72 -22.33
CA ALA A 205 15.61 22.73 -22.15
C ALA A 205 16.67 22.35 -21.10
N ASN A 206 16.41 21.35 -20.26
CA ASN A 206 17.31 20.99 -19.17
C ASN A 206 18.52 20.16 -19.67
N PRO A 207 19.77 20.66 -19.56
CA PRO A 207 20.95 19.94 -20.02
C PRO A 207 21.18 18.63 -19.27
N ASP A 208 20.78 18.52 -18.01
CA ASP A 208 20.94 17.30 -17.22
C ASP A 208 20.06 16.14 -17.72
N PHE A 209 19.05 16.46 -18.55
CA PHE A 209 18.11 15.50 -19.13
C PHE A 209 18.51 15.03 -20.54
N GLN A 210 19.58 15.61 -21.13
CA GLN A 210 20.11 15.15 -22.42
C GLN A 210 20.53 13.67 -22.39
N LYS A 211 20.96 13.18 -21.21
CA LYS A 211 21.33 11.77 -20.98
C LYS A 211 20.20 10.77 -21.26
N TYR A 212 18.94 11.24 -21.31
CA TYR A 212 17.77 10.40 -21.56
C TYR A 212 17.44 10.24 -23.05
N GLU A 213 18.16 10.93 -23.95
CA GLU A 213 17.94 10.88 -25.40
C GLU A 213 16.48 11.16 -25.76
N ILE A 214 15.99 12.34 -25.34
CA ILE A 214 14.58 12.71 -25.45
C ILE A 214 14.21 12.99 -26.91
N SER A 215 13.12 12.38 -27.36
CA SER A 215 12.48 12.66 -28.66
C SER A 215 11.07 13.18 -28.45
N VAL A 216 10.71 14.26 -29.15
CA VAL A 216 9.33 14.77 -29.15
C VAL A 216 8.54 14.03 -30.22
N LEU A 217 7.41 13.44 -29.85
CA LEU A 217 6.55 12.70 -30.79
C LEU A 217 5.29 13.50 -31.15
N SER A 218 4.81 14.33 -30.21
CA SER A 218 3.66 15.21 -30.39
C SER A 218 3.78 16.42 -29.45
N ARG A 219 3.31 17.59 -29.91
CA ARG A 219 3.15 18.79 -29.09
C ARG A 219 2.03 19.71 -29.60
N PRO A 220 1.48 20.60 -28.75
CA PRO A 220 0.32 21.45 -29.11
C PRO A 220 0.62 22.46 -30.21
N THR A 221 1.80 23.06 -30.19
CA THR A 221 2.23 24.10 -31.14
C THR A 221 3.62 23.77 -31.69
N LEU A 222 4.02 24.40 -32.79
CA LEU A 222 5.40 24.33 -33.28
C LEU A 222 6.39 24.79 -32.20
N ALA A 223 7.56 24.15 -32.16
CA ALA A 223 8.67 24.62 -31.36
C ALA A 223 9.17 25.97 -31.90
N PRO A 224 9.76 26.83 -31.05
CA PRO A 224 10.34 28.08 -31.50
C PRO A 224 11.38 27.86 -32.61
N GLY A 225 11.13 28.42 -33.80
CA GLY A 225 12.02 28.32 -34.96
C GLY A 225 11.66 27.20 -35.95
N ASP A 226 10.78 26.28 -35.57
CA ASP A 226 10.28 25.25 -36.47
C ASP A 226 9.16 25.79 -37.37
N THR A 227 9.03 25.16 -38.53
CA THR A 227 7.93 25.31 -39.49
C THR A 227 7.22 23.98 -39.65
N GLU A 228 6.03 23.98 -40.25
CA GLU A 228 5.33 22.72 -40.56
C GLU A 228 6.15 21.77 -41.45
N GLU A 229 7.06 22.31 -42.27
CA GLU A 229 7.94 21.55 -43.16
C GLU A 229 9.15 20.95 -42.43
N THR A 230 9.59 21.57 -41.33
CA THR A 230 10.79 21.15 -40.59
C THR A 230 10.49 20.36 -39.32
N ALA A 231 9.24 20.39 -38.85
CA ALA A 231 8.82 19.62 -37.68
C ALA A 231 8.82 18.11 -37.99
N ASP A 232 9.52 17.34 -37.17
CA ASP A 232 9.58 15.86 -37.21
C ASP A 232 8.63 15.21 -36.19
N TYR A 233 7.71 15.99 -35.62
CA TYR A 233 6.74 15.59 -34.61
C TYR A 233 5.32 16.02 -35.00
N PHE A 234 4.31 15.40 -34.39
CA PHE A 234 2.91 15.76 -34.62
C PHE A 234 2.57 17.12 -33.99
N VAL A 235 2.09 18.08 -34.79
CA VAL A 235 1.66 19.42 -34.33
C VAL A 235 0.14 19.43 -34.11
N GLY A 236 -0.32 20.08 -33.03
CA GLY A 236 -1.75 20.19 -32.68
C GLY A 236 -2.27 19.06 -31.77
N GLY A 237 -1.39 18.12 -31.41
CA GLY A 237 -1.68 17.07 -30.43
C GLY A 237 -1.35 17.47 -28.99
N PRO A 238 -1.58 16.59 -28.00
CA PRO A 238 -1.05 16.77 -26.66
C PRO A 238 0.47 16.57 -26.68
N TRP A 239 1.15 16.93 -25.60
CA TRP A 239 2.55 16.56 -25.42
C TRP A 239 2.70 15.03 -25.34
N VAL A 240 3.57 14.46 -26.17
CA VAL A 240 4.02 13.07 -26.02
C VAL A 240 5.52 13.08 -26.29
N ILE A 241 6.32 12.76 -25.28
CA ILE A 241 7.77 12.63 -25.40
C ILE A 241 8.21 11.22 -25.07
N MET A 242 9.28 10.79 -25.73
CA MET A 242 9.94 9.51 -25.52
C MET A 242 11.32 9.74 -24.94
N LEU A 243 11.72 8.91 -23.98
CA LEU A 243 13.02 8.94 -23.31
C LEU A 243 13.68 7.58 -23.51
N ASP A 244 14.65 7.47 -24.42
CA ASP A 244 15.20 6.17 -24.83
C ASP A 244 16.12 5.52 -23.79
N ASN A 245 16.69 6.33 -22.88
CA ASN A 245 17.60 5.88 -21.84
C ASN A 245 17.07 6.25 -20.43
N ALA A 246 15.76 6.09 -20.22
CA ALA A 246 15.10 6.45 -18.96
C ALA A 246 15.47 5.52 -17.79
N LEU A 247 15.72 4.25 -18.09
CA LEU A 247 16.21 3.23 -17.16
C LEU A 247 17.45 2.55 -17.71
N SER A 248 18.35 2.12 -16.82
CA SER A 248 19.38 1.15 -17.21
C SER A 248 18.77 -0.24 -17.43
N SER A 249 19.49 -1.11 -18.13
CA SER A 249 19.07 -2.51 -18.32
C SER A 249 18.90 -3.25 -17.00
N GLU A 250 19.77 -2.98 -16.02
CA GLU A 250 19.75 -3.57 -14.68
C GLU A 250 18.55 -3.07 -13.86
N GLU A 251 18.21 -1.77 -13.97
CA GLU A 251 17.02 -1.22 -13.32
C GLU A 251 15.75 -1.87 -13.88
N ALA A 252 15.66 -2.03 -15.20
CA ALA A 252 14.55 -2.69 -15.85
C ALA A 252 14.40 -4.17 -15.42
N ASP A 253 15.51 -4.92 -15.37
CA ASP A 253 15.50 -6.31 -14.90
C ASP A 253 15.07 -6.42 -13.43
N ARG A 254 15.59 -5.54 -12.57
CA ARG A 254 15.23 -5.53 -11.15
C ARG A 254 13.75 -5.22 -10.95
N LEU A 255 13.18 -4.29 -11.70
CA LEU A 255 11.74 -4.02 -11.65
C LEU A 255 10.93 -5.25 -12.07
N ILE A 256 11.32 -5.96 -13.14
CA ILE A 256 10.65 -7.20 -13.56
C ILE A 256 10.68 -8.26 -12.44
N GLU A 257 11.85 -8.45 -11.82
CA GLU A 257 12.02 -9.38 -10.69
C GLU A 257 11.10 -9.00 -9.52
N LEU A 258 11.08 -7.73 -9.13
CA LEU A 258 10.22 -7.23 -8.06
C LEU A 258 8.73 -7.45 -8.37
N GLY A 259 8.29 -7.20 -9.60
CA GLY A 259 6.92 -7.51 -10.02
C GLY A 259 6.60 -9.02 -9.93
N GLY A 260 7.59 -9.88 -10.21
CA GLY A 260 7.48 -11.32 -10.02
C GLY A 260 7.39 -11.75 -8.56
N ILE A 261 8.09 -11.05 -7.65
CA ILE A 261 8.05 -11.28 -6.20
C ILE A 261 6.69 -10.86 -5.60
N GLU A 262 6.19 -9.68 -5.99
CA GLU A 262 4.86 -9.21 -5.58
C GLU A 262 3.74 -10.14 -6.09
N GLY A 263 3.97 -10.76 -7.26
CA GLY A 263 3.05 -11.71 -7.87
C GLY A 263 2.10 -11.03 -8.85
N TYR A 264 2.20 -11.43 -10.12
CA TYR A 264 1.33 -10.92 -11.17
C TYR A 264 -0.06 -11.55 -11.09
N GLU A 265 -1.09 -10.72 -10.93
CA GLU A 265 -2.49 -11.12 -10.93
C GLU A 265 -3.22 -10.58 -12.15
N ARG A 266 -4.39 -11.14 -12.50
CA ARG A 266 -5.15 -10.67 -13.65
C ARG A 266 -5.59 -9.22 -13.43
N SER A 267 -5.23 -8.33 -14.37
CA SER A 267 -5.57 -6.91 -14.23
C SER A 267 -7.08 -6.70 -14.29
N ALA A 268 -7.60 -5.91 -13.35
CA ALA A 268 -8.98 -5.45 -13.37
C ALA A 268 -9.11 -4.16 -14.20
N ASP A 269 -10.17 -4.05 -14.98
CA ASP A 269 -10.63 -2.79 -15.55
C ASP A 269 -11.50 -2.07 -14.51
N VAL A 270 -11.49 -0.73 -14.48
CA VAL A 270 -12.40 0.07 -13.61
C VAL A 270 -13.87 -0.04 -14.06
N ALA A 271 -14.15 -0.82 -15.12
CA ALA A 271 -15.47 -1.20 -15.59
C ALA A 271 -15.67 -2.72 -15.48
N GLU A 272 -16.84 -3.14 -15.01
CA GLU A 272 -17.23 -4.51 -14.69
C GLU A 272 -16.82 -5.58 -15.73
N THR A 273 -16.40 -6.74 -15.21
CA THR A 273 -16.22 -8.06 -15.83
C THR A 273 -16.36 -8.18 -17.37
N ASN A 274 -15.21 -8.41 -18.03
CA ASN A 274 -14.91 -8.95 -19.37
C ASN A 274 -14.52 -7.98 -20.52
N SER A 275 -13.22 -8.09 -20.88
CA SER A 275 -12.60 -8.08 -22.24
C SER A 275 -11.81 -6.86 -22.74
N GLY A 276 -11.73 -5.76 -21.98
CA GLY A 276 -10.97 -4.56 -22.38
C GLY A 276 -9.45 -4.69 -22.21
N ARG A 277 -9.03 -5.26 -21.08
CA ARG A 277 -7.63 -5.54 -20.74
C ARG A 277 -7.41 -7.00 -20.43
N THR A 278 -6.34 -7.57 -20.97
CA THR A 278 -6.03 -8.99 -20.79
C THR A 278 -4.66 -9.22 -20.16
N SER A 279 -3.97 -8.17 -19.71
CA SER A 279 -2.68 -8.27 -19.02
C SER A 279 -2.81 -8.83 -17.61
N THR A 280 -1.66 -9.15 -17.03
CA THR A 280 -1.49 -9.26 -15.59
C THR A 280 -0.73 -8.05 -15.03
N ASN A 281 -0.97 -7.72 -13.76
CA ASN A 281 -0.29 -6.63 -13.08
C ASN A 281 0.08 -7.00 -11.64
N ALA A 282 1.07 -6.29 -11.12
CA ALA A 282 1.41 -6.24 -9.71
C ALA A 282 1.60 -4.77 -9.31
N TRP A 283 1.52 -4.47 -8.03
CA TRP A 283 1.76 -3.12 -7.51
C TRP A 283 3.00 -3.13 -6.64
N CYS A 284 3.95 -2.24 -6.93
CA CYS A 284 5.18 -2.12 -6.16
C CYS A 284 4.92 -1.42 -4.82
N GLN A 285 4.38 -2.18 -3.87
CA GLN A 285 4.05 -1.73 -2.52
C GLN A 285 5.05 -2.30 -1.50
N HIS A 286 4.86 -2.00 -0.22
CA HIS A 286 5.61 -2.61 0.89
C HIS A 286 7.13 -2.68 0.67
N ASP A 287 7.68 -3.88 0.49
CA ASP A 287 9.13 -4.09 0.36
C ASP A 287 9.62 -3.77 -1.05
N CYS A 288 8.82 -3.98 -2.10
CA CYS A 288 9.13 -3.46 -3.43
C CYS A 288 9.29 -1.93 -3.40
N TYR A 289 8.39 -1.23 -2.70
CA TYR A 289 8.43 0.22 -2.58
C TYR A 289 9.68 0.75 -1.84
N LYS A 290 10.29 -0.07 -0.97
CA LYS A 290 11.52 0.25 -0.25
C LYS A 290 12.78 -0.14 -1.03
N ASP A 291 12.64 -0.88 -2.14
CA ASP A 291 13.77 -1.33 -2.92
C ASP A 291 14.55 -0.12 -3.49
N PRO A 292 15.89 -0.08 -3.36
CA PRO A 292 16.70 1.05 -3.83
C PRO A 292 16.49 1.39 -5.30
N THR A 293 16.26 0.40 -6.16
CA THR A 293 16.00 0.62 -7.58
C THR A 293 14.63 1.25 -7.79
N ALA A 294 13.58 0.73 -7.16
CA ALA A 294 12.24 1.31 -7.26
C ALA A 294 12.22 2.76 -6.75
N ARG A 295 12.91 3.03 -5.63
CA ARG A 295 13.11 4.39 -5.09
C ARG A 295 13.81 5.31 -6.08
N ALA A 296 14.94 4.88 -6.64
CA ALA A 296 15.69 5.69 -7.60
C ALA A 296 14.89 6.02 -8.88
N VAL A 297 14.04 5.10 -9.34
CA VAL A 297 13.15 5.32 -10.47
C VAL A 297 12.05 6.33 -10.13
N MET A 298 11.43 6.22 -8.95
CA MET A 298 10.41 7.18 -8.53
C MET A 298 10.97 8.58 -8.25
N ASP A 299 12.15 8.68 -7.65
CA ASP A 299 12.86 9.95 -7.46
C ASP A 299 13.19 10.60 -8.82
N ARG A 300 13.51 9.78 -9.82
CA ARG A 300 13.74 10.22 -11.21
C ARG A 300 12.48 10.74 -11.88
N VAL A 301 11.34 10.06 -11.71
CA VAL A 301 10.03 10.53 -12.20
C VAL A 301 9.71 11.90 -11.59
N ALA A 302 9.88 12.04 -10.28
CA ALA A 302 9.65 13.30 -9.58
C ALA A 302 10.58 14.42 -10.07
N ASN A 303 11.87 14.11 -10.27
CA ASN A 303 12.84 15.08 -10.77
C ASN A 303 12.55 15.53 -12.21
N ILE A 304 12.18 14.61 -13.11
CA ILE A 304 11.87 14.94 -14.51
C ILE A 304 10.60 15.79 -14.59
N THR A 305 9.55 15.40 -13.86
CA THR A 305 8.25 16.10 -13.92
C THR A 305 8.20 17.34 -13.03
N SER A 306 9.15 17.50 -12.10
CA SER A 306 9.11 18.50 -11.02
C SER A 306 7.86 18.39 -10.12
N ILE A 307 7.21 17.23 -10.10
CA ILE A 307 6.05 16.94 -9.26
C ILE A 307 6.51 15.96 -8.16
N PRO A 308 6.22 16.23 -6.88
CA PRO A 308 6.70 15.38 -5.80
C PRO A 308 6.05 13.99 -5.87
N GLU A 309 6.80 12.97 -5.46
CA GLU A 309 6.37 11.58 -5.55
C GLU A 309 5.08 11.28 -4.77
N VAL A 310 4.74 12.08 -3.76
CA VAL A 310 3.47 11.93 -3.01
C VAL A 310 2.25 12.06 -3.91
N ASN A 311 2.35 12.74 -5.05
CA ASN A 311 1.30 12.82 -6.07
C ASN A 311 1.19 11.55 -6.92
N SER A 312 2.20 10.68 -6.92
CA SER A 312 2.19 9.47 -7.74
C SER A 312 1.53 8.31 -7.02
N GLU A 313 0.79 7.51 -7.78
CA GLU A 313 0.46 6.13 -7.39
C GLU A 313 1.75 5.30 -7.24
N TYR A 314 1.65 4.14 -6.59
CA TYR A 314 2.71 3.15 -6.60
C TYR A 314 2.94 2.64 -8.04
N LEU A 315 4.18 2.25 -8.37
CA LEU A 315 4.47 1.70 -9.70
C LEU A 315 3.58 0.48 -9.95
N GLN A 316 2.78 0.55 -11.01
CA GLN A 316 2.04 -0.61 -11.49
C GLN A 316 2.92 -1.37 -12.48
N MET A 317 3.39 -2.54 -12.07
CA MET A 317 4.15 -3.49 -12.87
C MET A 317 3.20 -4.27 -13.78
N LEU A 318 3.58 -4.48 -15.03
CA LEU A 318 2.73 -5.05 -16.06
C LEU A 318 3.43 -6.16 -16.82
N GLN A 319 2.68 -7.20 -17.12
CA GLN A 319 3.11 -8.29 -17.99
C GLN A 319 2.02 -8.57 -19.04
N TYR A 320 2.43 -8.58 -20.30
CA TYR A 320 1.60 -9.00 -21.43
C TYR A 320 2.27 -10.18 -22.13
N GLU A 321 1.58 -11.31 -22.11
CA GLU A 321 1.90 -12.49 -22.91
C GLU A 321 1.38 -12.35 -24.34
N LYS A 322 1.68 -13.36 -25.17
CA LYS A 322 1.24 -13.41 -26.57
C LYS A 322 -0.28 -13.19 -26.70
N SER A 323 -0.65 -12.33 -27.63
CA SER A 323 -2.02 -11.89 -27.95
C SER A 323 -2.70 -11.03 -26.89
N GLN A 324 -2.08 -10.78 -25.72
CA GLN A 324 -2.68 -9.91 -24.71
C GLN A 324 -2.55 -8.43 -25.12
N PHE A 325 -3.56 -7.64 -24.79
CA PHE A 325 -3.69 -6.24 -25.18
C PHE A 325 -4.41 -5.42 -24.09
N TYR A 326 -4.53 -4.11 -24.35
CA TYR A 326 -5.44 -3.22 -23.65
C TYR A 326 -6.09 -2.28 -24.66
N GLN A 327 -7.42 -2.28 -24.73
CA GLN A 327 -8.19 -1.44 -25.66
C GLN A 327 -7.94 0.06 -25.45
N THR A 328 -8.40 0.87 -26.42
CA THR A 328 -8.34 2.32 -26.32
C THR A 328 -9.06 2.81 -25.06
N HIS A 329 -8.32 3.51 -24.21
CA HIS A 329 -8.79 4.05 -22.95
C HIS A 329 -8.10 5.40 -22.67
N SER A 330 -8.46 5.99 -21.53
CA SER A 330 -7.79 7.15 -20.96
C SER A 330 -7.39 6.84 -19.53
N ASP A 331 -6.26 7.40 -19.12
CA ASP A 331 -5.85 7.35 -17.71
C ASP A 331 -6.59 8.39 -16.87
N TYR A 332 -7.30 9.34 -17.49
CA TYR A 332 -8.18 10.27 -16.78
C TYR A 332 -9.42 9.56 -16.22
N ILE A 333 -9.71 9.80 -14.93
CA ILE A 333 -10.86 9.23 -14.23
C ILE A 333 -11.80 10.37 -13.78
N PRO A 334 -12.97 10.56 -14.42
CA PRO A 334 -13.80 11.76 -14.21
C PRO A 334 -14.23 12.03 -12.77
N TYR A 335 -14.57 10.99 -12.01
CA TYR A 335 -15.05 11.18 -10.63
C TYR A 335 -13.93 11.63 -9.67
N GLN A 336 -12.65 11.52 -10.07
CA GLN A 336 -11.51 11.93 -9.24
C GLN A 336 -11.36 13.45 -9.14
N VAL A 337 -12.02 14.24 -10.00
CA VAL A 337 -12.05 15.72 -9.88
C VAL A 337 -12.50 16.15 -8.49
N ASN A 338 -13.52 15.46 -7.95
CA ASN A 338 -14.10 15.74 -6.64
C ASN A 338 -13.50 14.87 -5.52
N ARG A 339 -12.26 14.38 -5.71
CA ARG A 339 -11.50 13.66 -4.69
C ARG A 339 -10.35 14.53 -4.19
N PRO A 340 -9.88 14.33 -2.95
CA PRO A 340 -8.78 15.11 -2.40
C PRO A 340 -7.47 14.94 -3.19
N THR A 341 -7.28 13.80 -3.85
CA THR A 341 -6.13 13.51 -4.72
C THR A 341 -6.20 14.22 -6.08
N GLY A 342 -7.41 14.61 -6.52
CA GLY A 342 -7.63 15.06 -7.90
C GLY A 342 -7.42 13.96 -8.95
N VAL A 343 -7.57 14.35 -10.22
CA VAL A 343 -7.43 13.44 -11.36
C VAL A 343 -5.98 13.06 -11.62
N ARG A 344 -5.77 11.93 -12.31
CA ARG A 344 -4.49 11.63 -12.96
C ARG A 344 -4.22 12.65 -14.07
N ILE A 345 -3.10 13.35 -13.96
CA ILE A 345 -2.70 14.42 -14.87
C ILE A 345 -1.60 14.00 -15.84
N LEU A 346 -0.72 13.08 -15.43
CA LEU A 346 0.37 12.58 -16.25
C LEU A 346 0.49 11.07 -16.12
N THR A 347 0.95 10.45 -17.20
CA THR A 347 1.38 9.05 -17.21
C THR A 347 2.83 8.98 -17.65
N PHE A 348 3.66 8.38 -16.80
CA PHE A 348 5.04 8.02 -17.10
C PHE A 348 5.12 6.50 -17.26
N TYR A 349 5.23 6.03 -18.50
CA TYR A 349 5.23 4.61 -18.82
C TYR A 349 6.62 4.12 -19.20
N PHE A 350 7.09 3.07 -18.54
CA PHE A 350 8.38 2.42 -18.81
C PHE A 350 8.19 1.12 -19.57
N TYR A 351 9.05 0.88 -20.56
CA TYR A 351 9.25 -0.43 -21.18
C TYR A 351 10.41 -1.14 -20.48
N LEU A 352 10.11 -2.29 -19.86
CA LEU A 352 11.08 -3.03 -19.07
C LEU A 352 11.71 -4.19 -19.85
N SER A 353 11.13 -4.56 -20.99
CA SER A 353 11.68 -5.56 -21.89
C SER A 353 11.63 -5.11 -23.35
N ASP A 354 12.55 -5.67 -24.14
CA ASP A 354 12.39 -5.68 -25.59
C ASP A 354 11.28 -6.67 -25.97
N VAL A 355 10.50 -6.31 -26.98
CA VAL A 355 9.43 -7.16 -27.51
C VAL A 355 9.75 -7.46 -28.96
N GLU A 356 9.80 -8.74 -29.31
CA GLU A 356 10.22 -9.16 -30.64
C GLU A 356 9.27 -8.67 -31.74
N GLU A 357 7.95 -8.70 -31.47
CA GLU A 357 6.94 -8.21 -32.41
C GLU A 357 5.63 -7.80 -31.68
N GLY A 358 5.06 -6.65 -32.06
CA GLY A 358 3.84 -6.11 -31.46
C GLY A 358 4.07 -5.35 -30.14
N GLY A 359 3.05 -5.28 -29.29
CA GLY A 359 3.17 -4.73 -27.93
C GLY A 359 3.33 -3.20 -27.83
N GLY A 360 3.30 -2.46 -28.93
CA GLY A 360 3.46 -1.00 -28.91
C GLY A 360 2.35 -0.26 -28.16
N THR A 361 2.67 0.89 -27.59
CA THR A 361 1.68 1.84 -27.07
C THR A 361 1.25 2.76 -28.21
N ASN A 362 -0.01 2.67 -28.60
CA ASN A 362 -0.58 3.39 -29.74
C ASN A 362 -1.52 4.50 -29.26
N PHE A 363 -1.39 5.68 -29.87
CA PHE A 363 -2.25 6.84 -29.69
C PHE A 363 -3.07 7.03 -30.99
N PRO A 364 -4.28 6.45 -31.10
CA PRO A 364 -4.99 6.36 -32.37
C PRO A 364 -5.28 7.71 -33.01
N LYS A 365 -5.62 8.72 -32.20
CA LYS A 365 -5.95 10.08 -32.69
C LYS A 365 -4.73 10.84 -33.21
N LEU A 366 -3.52 10.39 -32.89
CA LEU A 366 -2.27 10.99 -33.36
C LEU A 366 -1.63 10.16 -34.49
N GLY A 367 -2.16 8.97 -34.80
CA GLY A 367 -1.50 8.04 -35.72
C GLY A 367 -0.13 7.56 -35.23
N LEU A 368 0.14 7.68 -33.94
CA LEU A 368 1.46 7.46 -33.33
C LEU A 368 1.50 6.10 -32.63
N THR A 369 2.60 5.36 -32.80
CA THR A 369 2.88 4.14 -32.01
C THR A 369 4.30 4.18 -31.50
N VAL A 370 4.47 4.06 -30.18
CA VAL A 370 5.78 3.84 -29.57
C VAL A 370 6.02 2.35 -29.44
N THR A 371 7.11 1.86 -30.02
CA THR A 371 7.49 0.45 -29.92
C THR A 371 8.23 0.16 -28.60
N PRO A 372 8.03 -1.03 -28.02
CA PRO A 372 8.76 -1.43 -26.82
C PRO A 372 10.26 -1.54 -27.10
N LYS A 373 11.05 -0.93 -26.23
CA LYS A 373 12.51 -1.04 -26.19
C LYS A 373 12.90 -1.01 -24.73
N LYS A 374 13.68 -1.98 -24.26
CA LYS A 374 14.08 -2.04 -22.85
C LYS A 374 14.79 -0.74 -22.43
N GLY A 375 14.36 -0.19 -21.30
CA GLY A 375 14.91 1.05 -20.74
C GLY A 375 14.27 2.34 -21.27
N ARG A 376 13.43 2.25 -22.32
CA ARG A 376 12.68 3.38 -22.86
C ARG A 376 11.51 3.74 -21.94
N ALA A 377 11.18 5.03 -21.90
CA ALA A 377 9.92 5.50 -21.34
C ALA A 377 9.17 6.45 -22.29
N VAL A 378 7.89 6.66 -22.00
CA VAL A 378 7.02 7.62 -22.67
C VAL A 378 6.28 8.42 -21.61
N LEU A 379 6.25 9.75 -21.78
CA LEU A 379 5.56 10.67 -20.88
C LEU A 379 4.51 11.46 -21.67
N TRP A 380 3.26 11.46 -21.20
CA TRP A 380 2.16 12.23 -21.77
C TRP A 380 1.16 12.69 -20.70
N PRO A 381 0.39 13.76 -20.97
CA PRO A 381 -0.67 14.21 -20.09
C PRO A 381 -2.01 13.53 -20.38
N SER A 382 -2.82 13.41 -19.33
CA SER A 382 -4.22 12.98 -19.40
C SER A 382 -5.20 14.15 -19.47
N VAL A 383 -4.72 15.38 -19.26
CA VAL A 383 -5.52 16.59 -19.10
C VAL A 383 -5.11 17.70 -20.07
N LEU A 384 -5.99 18.67 -20.26
CA LEU A 384 -5.72 19.87 -21.04
C LEU A 384 -4.76 20.81 -20.27
N ASP A 385 -3.94 21.57 -21.01
CA ASP A 385 -2.98 22.52 -20.41
C ASP A 385 -3.69 23.74 -19.80
N ASP A 386 -4.69 24.29 -20.48
CA ASP A 386 -5.50 25.42 -20.02
C ASP A 386 -6.52 25.02 -18.95
N GLU A 387 -6.92 23.74 -18.91
CA GLU A 387 -7.85 23.21 -17.91
C GLU A 387 -7.35 21.88 -17.31
N PRO A 388 -6.39 21.90 -16.35
CA PRO A 388 -5.73 20.69 -15.81
C PRO A 388 -6.62 19.70 -15.03
N ASN A 389 -7.92 19.98 -14.90
CA ASN A 389 -8.92 19.05 -14.36
C ASN A 389 -9.85 18.47 -15.43
N GLN A 390 -9.70 18.87 -16.69
CA GLN A 390 -10.47 18.36 -17.82
C GLN A 390 -9.64 17.37 -18.64
N LYS A 391 -10.29 16.29 -19.07
CA LYS A 391 -9.70 15.25 -19.90
C LYS A 391 -9.22 15.81 -21.24
N ASP A 392 -7.98 15.48 -21.64
CA ASP A 392 -7.57 15.60 -23.03
C ASP A 392 -7.80 14.28 -23.76
N ALA A 393 -8.86 14.20 -24.55
CA ALA A 393 -9.19 12.98 -25.27
C ALA A 393 -8.18 12.64 -26.39
N ARG A 394 -7.30 13.55 -26.79
CA ARG A 394 -6.29 13.29 -27.84
C ARG A 394 -5.20 12.33 -27.35
N SER A 395 -5.01 12.19 -26.04
CA SER A 395 -4.09 11.23 -25.43
C SER A 395 -4.73 9.87 -25.10
N ASP A 396 -5.97 9.63 -25.56
CA ASP A 396 -6.55 8.29 -25.55
C ASP A 396 -5.57 7.32 -26.25
N HIS A 397 -5.28 6.20 -25.59
CA HIS A 397 -4.22 5.29 -26.00
C HIS A 397 -4.59 3.82 -25.74
N GLN A 398 -3.84 2.91 -26.35
CA GLN A 398 -4.04 1.46 -26.24
C GLN A 398 -2.71 0.72 -26.23
N ALA A 399 -2.69 -0.47 -25.63
CA ALA A 399 -1.59 -1.41 -25.77
C ALA A 399 -1.91 -2.38 -26.90
N LEU A 400 -1.16 -2.32 -28.00
CA LEU A 400 -1.30 -3.24 -29.12
C LEU A 400 -0.97 -4.68 -28.69
N PRO A 401 -1.60 -5.70 -29.30
CA PRO A 401 -1.31 -7.10 -28.98
C PRO A 401 0.18 -7.44 -29.11
N VAL A 402 0.71 -8.22 -28.17
CA VAL A 402 2.03 -8.84 -28.32
C VAL A 402 1.93 -9.97 -29.34
N ILE A 403 2.68 -9.91 -30.44
CA ILE A 403 2.67 -10.95 -31.48
C ILE A 403 3.74 -12.01 -31.16
N LYS A 404 4.93 -11.56 -30.73
CA LYS A 404 6.07 -12.41 -30.38
C LYS A 404 6.88 -11.82 -29.21
N GLY A 405 7.28 -12.69 -28.29
CA GLY A 405 7.97 -12.30 -27.04
C GLY A 405 7.00 -12.07 -25.87
N VAL A 406 7.50 -11.41 -24.82
CA VAL A 406 6.74 -11.01 -23.63
C VAL A 406 7.04 -9.54 -23.36
N LYS A 407 5.99 -8.73 -23.15
CA LYS A 407 6.13 -7.31 -22.83
C LYS A 407 6.02 -7.13 -21.32
N TYR A 408 7.06 -6.57 -20.72
CA TYR A 408 7.01 -6.02 -19.38
C TYR A 408 7.00 -4.50 -19.43
N GLY A 409 6.20 -3.88 -18.58
CA GLY A 409 6.13 -2.43 -18.45
C GLY A 409 5.85 -1.98 -17.02
N ALA A 410 6.02 -0.69 -16.76
CA ALA A 410 5.59 -0.09 -15.49
C ALA A 410 4.92 1.26 -15.72
N ASN A 411 3.80 1.51 -15.05
CA ASN A 411 3.14 2.82 -15.03
C ASN A 411 3.45 3.56 -13.72
N ALA A 412 3.82 4.82 -13.82
CA ALA A 412 3.65 5.81 -12.76
C ALA A 412 2.55 6.79 -13.18
N TRP A 413 1.40 6.72 -12.50
CA TRP A 413 0.31 7.69 -12.67
C TRP A 413 0.45 8.78 -11.64
N ILE A 414 0.49 10.03 -12.12
CA ILE A 414 0.71 11.20 -11.27
C ILE A 414 -0.61 11.97 -11.18
N HIS A 415 -1.02 12.28 -9.96
CA HIS A 415 -2.24 13.00 -9.64
C HIS A 415 -2.01 14.50 -9.49
N GLN A 416 -3.10 15.26 -9.67
CA GLN A 416 -3.12 16.71 -9.48
C GLN A 416 -2.71 17.12 -8.06
N ARG A 417 -3.00 16.32 -7.03
CA ARG A 417 -2.69 16.58 -5.62
C ARG A 417 -2.07 15.35 -4.94
N ASP A 418 -1.75 15.47 -3.65
CA ASP A 418 -1.20 14.37 -2.84
C ASP A 418 -2.08 13.12 -2.97
N TYR A 419 -1.54 12.07 -3.60
CA TYR A 419 -2.19 10.79 -3.75
C TYR A 419 -1.91 9.89 -2.55
N LYS A 420 -0.65 9.75 -2.16
CA LYS A 420 -0.21 8.72 -1.20
C LYS A 420 -0.81 8.92 0.18
N THR A 421 -0.85 10.14 0.69
CA THR A 421 -1.38 10.43 2.02
C THR A 421 -2.87 10.13 2.09
N TRP A 422 -3.63 10.46 1.05
CA TRP A 422 -5.06 10.19 0.97
C TRP A 422 -5.34 8.71 0.70
N SER A 423 -4.54 8.06 -0.15
CA SER A 423 -4.63 6.63 -0.42
C SER A 423 -4.42 5.76 0.82
N GLN A 424 -3.48 6.14 1.69
CA GLN A 424 -3.29 5.47 2.99
C GLN A 424 -4.49 5.63 3.95
N LYS A 425 -5.34 6.65 3.75
CA LYS A 425 -6.62 6.82 4.45
C LYS A 425 -7.79 6.10 3.75
N GLY A 426 -7.49 5.31 2.72
CA GLY A 426 -8.43 4.56 1.90
C GLY A 426 -9.13 5.38 0.81
N CYS A 427 -8.71 6.63 0.59
CA CYS A 427 -9.22 7.51 -0.45
C CYS A 427 -8.54 7.23 -1.81
#